data_AF-A0A5J4PJA1-F1
#
_entry.id   AF-A0A5J4PJA1-F1
#
_cell.length_a   1.000
_cell.length_b   1.000
_cell.length_c   1.000
_cell.angle_alpha   90.00
_cell.angle_beta   90.00
_cell.angle_gamma   90.00
#
_symmetry.space_group_name_H-M   'P 1'
#
loop_
_entity.id
_entity.type
_entity.pdbx_description
1 polymer ?
#
loop_
_entity_poly.entity_id
_entity_poly.type
_entity_poly.pdbx_seq_one_letter_code
_entity_poly.pdbx_strand_id
1 'polypeptide(L)'
;VVLYLVLMKIIINQVDKLMAHRKEKKTKRDVYVEDVASSEESVHDRIVRERFEQSVTIFCEYTQKALGKYIPAGELQKLNSYIELFAREQTFENIEPVQIPSRQISNNDLYHYGWNLWNHFKGRRQDQRQECVVSWLKTVFTNLSEVEFSTIKGKLTIFDVKSKITIQKNIPDYLRFLKE
;
A
#
# COMPACT_ATOMS: atom_id res chain seq x y z
N VAL A 1 -57.64 -11.35 42.04
CA VAL A 1 -57.70 -11.00 40.59
C VAL A 1 -57.52 -9.50 40.36
N VAL A 2 -58.31 -8.62 40.98
CA VAL A 2 -58.22 -7.15 40.75
C VAL A 2 -56.85 -6.56 41.12
N LEU A 3 -56.26 -6.95 42.27
CA LEU A 3 -54.95 -6.44 42.71
C LEU A 3 -53.81 -6.79 41.72
N TYR A 4 -53.86 -7.99 41.15
CA TYR A 4 -52.88 -8.45 40.15
C TYR A 4 -52.95 -7.62 38.85
N LEU A 5 -54.16 -7.27 38.41
CA LEU A 5 -54.35 -6.45 37.21
C LEU A 5 -53.84 -5.01 37.42
N VAL A 6 -53.98 -4.47 38.63
CA VAL A 6 -53.44 -3.14 39.00
C VAL A 6 -51.90 -3.17 38.99
N LEU A 7 -51.29 -4.19 39.60
CA LEU A 7 -49.83 -4.34 39.62
C LEU A 7 -49.25 -4.51 38.20
N MET A 8 -49.89 -5.31 37.35
CA MET A 8 -49.46 -5.50 35.96
C MET A 8 -49.48 -4.20 35.14
N LYS A 9 -50.51 -3.35 35.31
CA LYS A 9 -50.58 -2.04 34.63
C LYS A 9 -49.46 -1.10 35.06
N ILE A 10 -49.08 -1.12 36.34
CA ILE A 10 -47.97 -0.31 36.85
C ILE A 10 -46.65 -0.77 36.22
N ILE A 11 -46.40 -2.08 36.17
CA ILE A 11 -45.18 -2.65 35.59
C ILE A 11 -45.07 -2.30 34.10
N ILE A 12 -46.15 -2.49 33.32
CA ILE A 12 -46.17 -2.16 31.89
C ILE A 12 -45.84 -0.68 31.66
N ASN A 13 -46.46 0.23 32.42
CA ASN A 13 -46.20 1.67 32.29
C ASN A 13 -44.75 2.04 32.65
N GLN A 14 -44.13 1.37 33.63
CA GLN A 14 -42.73 1.60 33.97
C GLN A 14 -41.79 1.09 32.86
N VAL A 15 -42.11 -0.05 32.26
CA VAL A 15 -41.36 -0.59 31.11
C VAL A 15 -41.47 0.34 29.91
N ASP A 16 -42.66 0.83 29.59
CA ASP A 16 -42.89 1.74 28.46
C ASP A 16 -42.11 3.05 28.62
N LYS A 17 -42.11 3.63 29.83
CA LYS A 17 -41.29 4.81 30.16
C LYS A 17 -39.79 4.55 29.99
N LEU A 18 -39.33 3.39 30.43
CA LEU A 18 -37.92 3.00 30.32
C LEU A 18 -37.51 2.80 28.85
N MET A 19 -38.39 2.21 28.03
CA MET A 19 -38.18 2.03 26.60
C MET A 19 -38.17 3.36 25.84
N ALA A 20 -39.06 4.30 26.20
CA ALA A 20 -39.10 5.65 25.63
C ALA A 20 -37.81 6.43 25.94
N HIS A 21 -37.35 6.44 27.19
CA HIS A 21 -36.08 7.06 27.57
C HIS A 21 -34.86 6.41 26.89
N ARG A 22 -34.88 5.10 26.69
CA ARG A 22 -33.80 4.40 25.99
C ARG A 22 -33.77 4.75 24.50
N LYS A 23 -34.94 4.91 23.87
CA LYS A 23 -35.07 5.36 22.48
C LYS A 23 -34.59 6.81 22.32
N GLU A 24 -34.98 7.71 23.22
CA GLU A 24 -34.52 9.10 23.20
C GLU A 24 -33.01 9.23 23.43
N LYS A 25 -32.43 8.45 24.36
CA LYS A 25 -30.97 8.39 24.56
C LYS A 25 -30.23 7.81 23.36
N LYS A 26 -30.82 6.86 22.64
CA LYS A 26 -30.24 6.29 21.42
C LYS A 26 -30.27 7.32 20.28
N THR A 27 -31.42 7.94 20.04
CA THR A 27 -31.58 9.01 19.04
C THR A 27 -30.67 10.22 19.32
N LYS A 28 -30.55 10.68 20.57
CA LYS A 28 -29.59 11.75 20.93
C LYS A 28 -28.13 11.35 20.71
N ARG A 29 -27.79 10.07 20.87
CA ARG A 29 -26.43 9.56 20.65
C ARG A 29 -26.13 9.43 19.16
N ASP A 30 -27.09 8.94 18.38
CA ASP A 30 -26.98 8.81 16.93
C ASP A 30 -26.84 10.21 16.27
N VAL A 31 -27.61 11.21 16.73
CA VAL A 31 -27.50 12.61 16.28
C VAL A 31 -26.14 13.25 16.65
N TYR A 32 -25.59 12.97 17.84
CA TYR A 32 -24.26 13.46 18.23
C TYR A 32 -23.11 12.84 17.42
N VAL A 33 -23.29 11.61 16.94
CA VAL A 33 -22.29 10.91 16.12
C VAL A 33 -22.33 11.41 14.67
N GLU A 34 -23.48 11.83 14.16
CA GLU A 34 -23.63 12.38 12.81
C GLU A 34 -23.08 13.82 12.68
N ASP A 35 -23.23 14.67 13.70
CA ASP A 35 -22.75 16.07 13.66
C ASP A 35 -21.23 16.25 13.89
N VAL A 36 -20.51 15.20 14.31
CA VAL A 36 -19.04 15.22 14.52
C VAL A 36 -18.28 14.68 13.28
N ALA A 37 -18.98 14.32 12.21
CA ALA A 37 -18.39 13.76 10.99
C ALA A 37 -17.82 14.80 10.00
N SER A 38 -17.36 15.97 10.45
CA SER A 38 -16.38 16.77 9.70
C SER A 38 -14.99 16.35 10.17
N SER A 39 -14.35 15.45 9.43
CA SER A 39 -13.13 14.77 9.82
C SER A 39 -11.94 15.72 9.96
N GLU A 40 -11.61 16.15 11.19
CA GLU A 40 -10.25 16.57 11.49
C GLU A 40 -9.37 15.30 11.46
N GLU A 41 -8.55 15.15 10.41
CA GLU A 41 -7.51 14.11 10.35
C GLU A 41 -6.66 14.21 11.62
N SER A 42 -6.50 13.12 12.37
CA SER A 42 -5.70 13.17 13.59
C SER A 42 -4.25 13.49 13.25
N VAL A 43 -3.53 14.17 14.15
CA VAL A 43 -2.10 14.46 13.97
C VAL A 43 -1.30 13.17 13.71
N HIS A 44 -1.73 12.06 14.32
CA HIS A 44 -1.13 10.75 14.11
C HIS A 44 -1.31 10.27 12.66
N ASP A 45 -2.53 10.30 12.13
CA ASP A 45 -2.85 9.87 10.77
C ASP A 45 -2.08 10.70 9.75
N ARG A 46 -1.99 12.01 9.97
CA ARG A 46 -1.19 12.91 9.14
C ARG A 46 0.28 12.52 9.12
N ILE A 47 0.90 12.27 10.28
CA ILE A 47 2.32 11.86 10.38
C ILE A 47 2.54 10.52 9.68
N VAL A 48 1.64 9.55 9.86
CA VAL A 48 1.74 8.24 9.21
C VAL A 48 1.68 8.39 7.69
N ARG A 49 0.73 9.19 7.19
CA ARG A 49 0.59 9.48 5.76
C ARG A 49 1.83 10.18 5.21
N GLU A 50 2.31 11.24 5.85
CA GLU A 50 3.52 11.97 5.41
C GLU A 50 4.75 11.05 5.35
N ARG A 51 4.94 10.17 6.34
CA ARG A 51 6.02 9.18 6.33
C ARG A 51 5.88 8.16 5.21
N PHE A 52 4.65 7.77 4.88
CA PHE A 52 4.37 6.89 3.75
C PHE A 52 4.71 7.59 2.42
N GLU A 53 4.24 8.82 2.22
CA GLU A 53 4.55 9.61 1.01
C GLU A 53 6.06 9.80 0.85
N GLN A 54 6.78 10.13 1.93
CA GLN A 54 8.24 10.21 1.93
C GLN A 54 8.88 8.87 1.54
N SER A 55 8.33 7.74 2.00
CA SER A 55 8.82 6.41 1.63
C SER A 55 8.65 6.14 0.13
N VAL A 56 7.56 6.60 -0.47
CA VAL A 56 7.35 6.53 -1.94
C VAL A 56 8.34 7.43 -2.66
N THR A 57 8.50 8.69 -2.23
CA THR A 57 9.49 9.61 -2.82
C THR A 57 10.90 9.05 -2.78
N ILE A 58 11.33 8.49 -1.65
CA ILE A 58 12.65 7.84 -1.50
C ILE A 58 12.83 6.72 -2.52
N PHE A 59 11.79 5.89 -2.72
CA PHE A 59 11.91 4.79 -3.68
C PHE A 59 11.95 5.31 -5.13
N CYS A 60 11.17 6.34 -5.46
CA CYS A 60 11.24 6.99 -6.77
C CYS A 60 12.61 7.64 -7.04
N GLU A 61 13.25 8.26 -6.02
CA GLU A 61 14.64 8.73 -6.12
C GLU A 61 15.62 7.59 -6.43
N TYR A 62 15.45 6.46 -5.74
CA TYR A 62 16.22 5.25 -6.02
C TYR A 62 15.99 4.74 -7.45
N THR A 63 14.74 4.72 -7.93
CA THR A 63 14.40 4.33 -9.30
C THR A 63 15.05 5.25 -10.33
N GLN A 64 15.05 6.56 -10.11
CA GLN A 64 15.78 7.52 -10.96
C GLN A 64 17.28 7.21 -11.02
N LYS A 65 17.91 6.86 -9.89
CA LYS A 65 19.34 6.51 -9.84
C LYS A 65 19.63 5.15 -10.50
N ALA A 66 18.78 4.16 -10.26
CA ALA A 66 18.98 2.79 -10.72
C ALA A 66 18.69 2.63 -12.23
N LEU A 67 17.60 3.25 -12.70
CA LEU A 67 17.06 3.03 -14.04
C LEU A 67 17.05 4.28 -14.94
N GLY A 68 17.11 5.50 -14.38
CA GLY A 68 16.78 6.72 -15.11
C GLY A 68 17.66 7.04 -16.32
N LYS A 69 18.90 6.52 -16.39
CA LYS A 69 19.76 6.67 -17.59
C LYS A 69 19.52 5.60 -18.67
N TYR A 70 18.74 4.57 -18.37
CA TYR A 70 18.49 3.42 -19.24
C TYR A 70 17.08 3.42 -19.83
N ILE A 71 16.17 4.23 -19.28
CA ILE A 71 14.77 4.29 -19.70
C ILE A 71 14.38 5.74 -20.06
N PRO A 72 13.49 5.94 -21.05
CA PRO A 72 12.99 7.27 -21.39
C PRO A 72 12.27 7.93 -20.22
N ALA A 73 12.27 9.27 -20.18
CA ALA A 73 11.63 10.02 -19.10
C ALA A 73 10.12 9.70 -18.95
N GLY A 74 9.40 9.51 -20.06
CA GLY A 74 7.98 9.12 -20.04
C GLY A 74 7.75 7.73 -19.42
N GLU A 75 8.60 6.76 -19.76
CA GLU A 75 8.56 5.41 -19.20
C GLU A 75 8.96 5.41 -17.71
N LEU A 76 9.89 6.29 -17.31
CA LEU A 76 10.25 6.49 -15.91
C LEU A 76 9.10 7.10 -15.10
N GLN A 77 8.40 8.08 -15.65
CA GLN A 77 7.23 8.68 -15.00
C GLN A 77 6.13 7.63 -14.78
N LYS A 78 5.86 6.83 -15.81
CA LYS A 78 4.93 5.70 -15.76
C LYS A 78 5.33 4.68 -14.68
N LEU A 79 6.61 4.31 -14.63
CA LEU A 79 7.16 3.42 -13.61
C LEU A 79 6.98 3.99 -12.19
N ASN A 80 7.17 5.29 -11.99
CA ASN A 80 6.94 5.95 -10.70
C ASN A 80 5.48 5.85 -10.25
N SER A 81 4.51 6.03 -11.16
CA SER A 81 3.09 5.80 -10.85
C SER A 81 2.82 4.34 -10.45
N TYR A 82 3.46 3.37 -11.09
CA TYR A 82 3.28 1.94 -10.75
C TYR A 82 3.92 1.54 -9.43
N ILE A 83 4.98 2.23 -9.00
CA ILE A 83 5.54 2.11 -7.65
C ILE A 83 4.52 2.59 -6.62
N GLU A 84 3.86 3.72 -6.88
CA GLU A 84 2.83 4.25 -5.99
C GLU A 84 1.64 3.30 -5.87
N LEU A 85 1.12 2.78 -6.99
CA LEU A 85 0.05 1.77 -6.98
C LEU A 85 0.46 0.53 -6.17
N PHE A 86 1.70 0.05 -6.35
CA PHE A 86 2.21 -1.08 -5.59
C PHE A 86 2.25 -0.78 -4.09
N ALA A 87 2.83 0.37 -3.71
CA ALA A 87 2.97 0.78 -2.33
C ALA A 87 1.61 0.94 -1.64
N ARG A 88 0.60 1.45 -2.34
CA ARG A 88 -0.78 1.64 -1.84
C ARG A 88 -1.66 0.39 -1.97
N GLU A 89 -1.15 -0.69 -2.53
CA GLU A 89 -1.90 -1.92 -2.80
C GLU A 89 -3.16 -1.69 -3.67
N GLN A 90 -3.04 -0.73 -4.59
CA GLN A 90 -4.09 -0.40 -5.55
C GLN A 90 -4.01 -1.32 -6.77
N THR A 91 -5.12 -1.45 -7.48
CA THR A 91 -5.21 -2.33 -8.65
C THR A 91 -4.40 -1.80 -9.83
N PHE A 92 -3.86 -2.74 -10.63
CA PHE A 92 -3.14 -2.46 -11.88
C PHE A 92 -4.08 -2.58 -13.09
N GLU A 93 -5.27 -2.02 -12.99
CA GLU A 93 -6.24 -2.06 -14.09
C GLU A 93 -5.76 -1.15 -15.23
N ASN A 94 -5.71 -1.68 -16.45
CA ASN A 94 -5.35 -0.95 -17.67
C ASN A 94 -3.95 -0.31 -17.66
N ILE A 95 -2.97 -0.93 -17.00
CA ILE A 95 -1.58 -0.45 -17.12
C ILE A 95 -0.96 -0.87 -18.45
N GLU A 96 -0.21 0.04 -19.07
CA GLU A 96 0.63 -0.27 -20.21
C GLU A 96 2.01 -0.70 -19.67
N PRO A 97 2.51 -1.89 -20.01
CA PRO A 97 3.82 -2.32 -19.54
C PRO A 97 4.93 -1.32 -19.91
N VAL A 98 5.82 -1.08 -18.96
CA VAL A 98 7.04 -0.27 -19.12
C VAL A 98 7.99 -0.98 -20.08
N GLN A 99 8.40 -0.26 -21.11
CA GLN A 99 9.40 -0.71 -22.06
C GLN A 99 10.79 -0.30 -21.57
N ILE A 100 11.71 -1.27 -21.52
CA ILE A 100 13.12 -1.02 -21.23
C ILE A 100 13.90 -1.11 -22.54
N PRO A 101 14.05 0.02 -23.29
CA PRO A 101 14.67 -0.03 -24.61
C PRO A 101 16.17 -0.33 -24.55
N SER A 102 16.80 -0.05 -23.41
CA SER A 102 18.22 -0.31 -23.23
C SER A 102 18.50 -1.79 -23.01
N ARG A 103 19.17 -2.42 -23.97
CA ARG A 103 19.77 -3.76 -23.83
C ARG A 103 20.80 -3.86 -22.70
N GLN A 104 21.14 -2.73 -22.06
CA GLN A 104 22.04 -2.71 -20.92
C GLN A 104 21.37 -3.18 -19.64
N ILE A 105 20.04 -3.11 -19.50
CA ILE A 105 19.33 -3.64 -18.34
C ILE A 105 18.92 -5.08 -18.62
N SER A 106 19.43 -6.00 -17.81
CA SER A 106 19.14 -7.43 -17.90
C SER A 106 17.91 -7.80 -17.08
N ASN A 107 17.39 -9.01 -17.30
CA ASN A 107 16.32 -9.53 -16.44
C ASN A 107 16.78 -9.68 -14.98
N ASN A 108 18.07 -10.01 -14.74
CA ASN A 108 18.62 -10.08 -13.39
C ASN A 108 18.60 -8.71 -12.69
N ASP A 109 18.87 -7.62 -13.42
CA ASP A 109 18.72 -6.26 -12.90
C ASP A 109 17.29 -5.98 -12.46
N LEU A 110 16.30 -6.40 -13.25
CA LEU A 110 14.88 -6.24 -12.92
C LEU A 110 14.46 -7.12 -11.73
N TYR A 111 15.06 -8.31 -11.57
CA TYR A 111 14.82 -9.16 -10.39
C TYR A 111 15.34 -8.49 -9.11
N HIS A 112 16.56 -7.95 -9.13
CA HIS A 112 17.10 -7.19 -8.00
C HIS A 112 16.27 -5.94 -7.70
N TYR A 113 15.85 -5.24 -8.75
CA TYR A 113 14.98 -4.07 -8.61
C TYR A 113 13.64 -4.43 -7.95
N GLY A 114 12.99 -5.53 -8.35
CA GLY A 114 11.78 -6.01 -7.71
C GLY A 114 12.01 -6.42 -6.26
N TRP A 115 13.12 -7.11 -5.95
CA TRP A 115 13.45 -7.42 -4.56
C TRP A 115 13.64 -6.15 -3.71
N ASN A 116 14.30 -5.12 -4.27
CA ASN A 116 14.49 -3.82 -3.61
C ASN A 116 13.14 -3.14 -3.31
N LEU A 117 12.21 -3.17 -4.28
CA LEU A 117 10.84 -2.64 -4.13
C LEU A 117 10.10 -3.36 -3.00
N TRP A 118 10.05 -4.70 -3.05
CA TRP A 118 9.40 -5.49 -2.02
C TRP A 118 10.04 -5.26 -0.65
N ASN A 119 11.37 -5.28 -0.56
CA ASN A 119 12.08 -5.12 0.70
C ASN A 119 11.83 -3.75 1.35
N HIS A 120 11.72 -2.68 0.53
CA HIS A 120 11.43 -1.33 1.01
C HIS A 120 10.01 -1.17 1.56
N PHE A 121 9.01 -1.79 0.90
CA PHE A 121 7.60 -1.61 1.25
C PHE A 121 6.96 -2.74 2.07
N LYS A 122 7.59 -3.92 2.21
CA LYS A 122 6.96 -5.08 2.89
C LYS A 122 6.47 -4.79 4.32
N GLY A 123 7.14 -3.90 5.06
CA GLY A 123 6.72 -3.52 6.42
C GLY A 123 5.59 -2.49 6.47
N ARG A 124 5.13 -1.99 5.32
CA ARG A 124 4.13 -0.92 5.17
C ARG A 124 2.90 -1.38 4.37
N ARG A 125 2.89 -2.64 3.91
CA ARG A 125 1.86 -3.24 3.07
C ARG A 125 1.15 -4.37 3.81
N GLN A 126 -0.11 -4.62 3.51
CA GLN A 126 -0.86 -5.76 4.05
C GLN A 126 -0.35 -7.08 3.46
N ASP A 127 -0.14 -7.13 2.14
CA ASP A 127 0.45 -8.29 1.48
C ASP A 127 1.99 -8.22 1.51
N GLN A 128 2.57 -8.91 2.49
CA GLN A 128 4.01 -8.96 2.70
C GLN A 128 4.71 -10.09 1.93
N ARG A 129 3.95 -10.91 1.19
CA ARG A 129 4.50 -12.07 0.45
C ARG A 129 5.38 -11.60 -0.71
N GLN A 130 6.38 -12.39 -1.11
CA GLN A 130 7.21 -12.03 -2.27
C GLN A 130 6.45 -12.17 -3.60
N GLU A 131 5.41 -12.99 -3.62
CA GLU A 131 4.56 -13.25 -4.77
C GLU A 131 3.94 -11.96 -5.34
N CYS A 132 3.60 -10.99 -4.48
CA CYS A 132 3.04 -9.72 -4.94
C CYS A 132 4.00 -8.95 -5.85
N VAL A 133 5.31 -8.98 -5.55
CA VAL A 133 6.29 -8.28 -6.39
C VAL A 133 6.66 -9.07 -7.65
N VAL A 134 6.54 -10.40 -7.61
CA VAL A 134 6.69 -11.22 -8.82
C VAL A 134 5.57 -10.91 -9.81
N SER A 135 4.32 -10.88 -9.35
CA SER A 135 3.19 -10.45 -10.18
C SER A 135 3.38 -9.04 -10.70
N TRP A 136 3.79 -8.10 -9.83
CA TRP A 136 4.08 -6.72 -10.21
C TRP A 136 5.13 -6.63 -11.32
N LEU A 137 6.26 -7.33 -11.18
CA LEU A 137 7.33 -7.35 -12.19
C LEU A 137 6.84 -7.84 -13.55
N LYS A 138 6.02 -8.90 -13.58
CA LYS A 138 5.46 -9.45 -14.82
C LYS A 138 4.47 -8.51 -15.50
N THR A 139 3.66 -7.79 -14.72
CA THR A 139 2.69 -6.83 -15.26
C THR A 139 3.38 -5.55 -15.72
N VAL A 140 4.37 -5.06 -14.95
CA VAL A 140 5.00 -3.75 -15.19
C VAL A 140 6.07 -3.79 -16.26
N PHE A 141 6.81 -4.89 -16.45
CA PHE A 141 7.90 -4.92 -17.44
C PHE A 141 7.60 -5.89 -18.58
N THR A 142 7.56 -5.38 -19.81
CA THR A 142 7.37 -6.23 -21.01
C THR A 142 8.39 -7.36 -21.07
N ASN A 143 9.65 -7.10 -20.67
CA ASN A 143 10.73 -8.09 -20.64
C ASN A 143 10.44 -9.32 -19.77
N LEU A 144 9.51 -9.22 -18.82
CA LEU A 144 9.21 -10.25 -17.85
C LEU A 144 7.81 -10.88 -18.03
N SER A 145 7.01 -10.42 -19.00
CA SER A 145 5.64 -10.89 -19.20
C SER A 145 5.58 -12.40 -19.48
N GLU A 146 6.53 -12.91 -20.26
CA GLU A 146 6.62 -14.33 -20.64
C GLU A 146 7.57 -15.16 -19.77
N VAL A 147 8.25 -14.56 -18.79
CA VAL A 147 9.16 -15.30 -17.91
C VAL A 147 8.36 -16.07 -16.86
N GLU A 148 8.65 -17.36 -16.69
CA GLU A 148 8.01 -18.19 -15.67
C GLU A 148 8.03 -17.57 -14.27
N PHE A 149 6.87 -17.59 -13.60
CA PHE A 149 6.70 -16.98 -12.28
C PHE A 149 7.71 -17.53 -11.25
N SER A 150 7.91 -18.86 -11.26
CA SER A 150 8.86 -19.55 -10.38
C SER A 150 10.31 -19.13 -10.64
N THR A 151 10.66 -18.82 -11.90
CA THR A 151 12.00 -18.37 -12.27
C THR A 151 12.28 -16.99 -11.70
N ILE A 152 11.33 -16.05 -11.83
CA ILE A 152 11.47 -14.70 -11.25
C ILE A 152 11.60 -14.82 -9.73
N LYS A 153 10.67 -15.54 -9.08
CA LYS A 153 10.65 -15.72 -7.63
C LYS A 153 11.96 -16.29 -7.11
N GLY A 154 12.48 -17.34 -7.75
CA GLY A 154 13.74 -17.99 -7.36
C GLY A 154 14.97 -17.10 -7.54
N LYS A 155 14.92 -16.09 -8.41
CA LYS A 155 16.07 -15.22 -8.74
C LYS A 155 16.06 -13.85 -8.05
N LEU A 156 14.99 -13.46 -7.36
CA LEU A 156 14.89 -12.16 -6.67
C LEU A 156 16.07 -11.85 -5.73
N THR A 157 16.65 -12.87 -5.11
CA THR A 157 17.74 -12.72 -4.11
C THR A 157 19.09 -13.26 -4.58
N ILE A 158 19.18 -13.79 -5.80
CA ILE A 158 20.42 -14.36 -6.31
C ILE A 158 21.32 -13.23 -6.77
N PHE A 159 22.35 -12.95 -5.97
CA PHE A 159 23.36 -11.97 -6.32
C PHE A 159 24.04 -12.31 -7.66
N ASP A 160 24.16 -11.29 -8.52
CA ASP A 160 24.87 -11.37 -9.78
C ASP A 160 25.82 -10.16 -9.92
N VAL A 161 27.12 -10.45 -10.00
CA VAL A 161 28.18 -9.43 -10.17
C VAL A 161 28.07 -8.65 -11.48
N LYS A 162 27.39 -9.21 -12.48
CA LYS A 162 27.19 -8.56 -13.79
C LYS A 162 25.99 -7.61 -13.77
N SER A 163 25.13 -7.69 -12.76
CA SER A 163 24.01 -6.78 -12.61
C SER A 163 24.49 -5.37 -12.27
N LYS A 164 23.91 -4.40 -12.97
CA LYS A 164 24.03 -2.97 -12.72
C LYS A 164 23.19 -2.53 -11.53
N ILE A 165 22.07 -3.20 -11.29
CA ILE A 165 21.24 -2.98 -10.11
C ILE A 165 21.63 -4.02 -9.06
N THR A 166 22.02 -3.56 -7.88
CA THR A 166 22.42 -4.39 -6.76
C THR A 166 21.29 -4.53 -5.74
N ILE A 167 21.30 -5.64 -4.99
CA ILE A 167 20.36 -5.92 -3.90
C ILE A 167 20.66 -4.97 -2.72
N GLN A 168 19.69 -4.13 -2.36
CA GLN A 168 19.78 -3.09 -1.33
C GLN A 168 18.90 -3.39 -0.12
N LYS A 169 19.54 -3.75 1.00
CA LYS A 169 18.82 -4.03 2.26
C LYS A 169 18.15 -2.79 2.85
N ASN A 170 18.71 -1.60 2.61
CA ASN A 170 18.19 -0.32 3.05
C ASN A 170 18.39 0.73 1.94
N ILE A 171 17.31 1.12 1.28
CA ILE A 171 17.31 2.10 0.18
C ILE A 171 17.74 3.50 0.65
N PRO A 172 17.20 4.05 1.76
CA PRO A 172 17.70 5.31 2.33
C PRO A 172 19.22 5.36 2.54
N ASP A 173 19.81 4.32 3.15
CA ASP A 173 21.25 4.28 3.41
C ASP A 173 22.06 4.23 2.11
N TYR A 174 21.60 3.42 1.15
CA TYR A 174 22.21 3.36 -0.19
C TYR A 174 22.19 4.72 -0.89
N LEU A 175 21.07 5.44 -0.85
CA LEU A 175 20.96 6.77 -1.45
C LEU A 175 21.85 7.81 -0.75
N ARG A 176 22.06 7.70 0.56
CA ARG A 176 23.00 8.57 1.28
C ARG A 176 24.43 8.31 0.81
N PHE A 177 24.84 7.04 0.73
CA PHE A 177 26.16 6.66 0.25
C PHE A 177 26.47 7.17 -1.17
N LEU A 178 25.47 7.26 -2.06
CA LEU A 178 25.66 7.81 -3.41
C LEU A 178 25.79 9.34 -3.48
N LYS A 179 25.49 10.06 -2.39
CA LYS A 179 25.55 11.53 -2.32
C LYS A 179 26.87 12.03 -1.71
N GLU A 180 27.61 11.15 -1.04
CA GLU A 180 28.94 11.38 -0.47
C GLU A 180 30.04 11.17 -1.52
#